data_AF-A0A1Y3WEA4-F1
#
_entry.id   AF-A0A1Y3WEA4-F1
#
_cell.length_a   1.000
_cell.length_b   1.000
_cell.length_c   1.000
_cell.angle_alpha   90.00
_cell.angle_beta   90.00
_cell.angle_gamma   90.00
#
_symmetry.space_group_name_H-M   'P 1'
#
loop_
_entity.id
_entity.type
_entity.pdbx_description
1 polymer ?
#
loop_
_entity_poly.entity_id
_entity_poly.type
_entity_poly.pdbx_seq_one_letter_code
_entity_poly.pdbx_strand_id
1 'polypeptide(L)'
;MRTEDMYYNEQKRSEVMEAARRLRRKFLRYQQAEIVYSLSHKKLMELANAAGAIYRMDGIVLINRDIFDEYLERFHETKDAFPMEEEEDKYAQ
;
A
#
# COMPACT_ATOMS: atom_id res chain seq x y z
N MET A 1 -12.88 -10.85 47.28
CA MET A 1 -12.49 -11.43 45.98
C MET A 1 -12.27 -10.29 45.00
N ARG A 2 -11.12 -10.29 44.31
CA ARG A 2 -10.56 -9.18 43.53
C ARG A 2 -11.36 -8.95 42.23
N THR A 3 -11.90 -7.75 42.06
CA THR A 3 -12.62 -7.30 40.86
C THR A 3 -11.69 -6.55 39.87
N GLU A 4 -10.40 -6.48 40.17
CA GLU A 4 -9.41 -5.73 39.37
C GLU A 4 -8.89 -6.49 38.15
N ASP A 5 -9.05 -7.82 38.10
CA ASP A 5 -8.48 -8.65 37.01
C ASP A 5 -9.31 -8.63 35.71
N MET A 6 -10.54 -8.11 35.74
CA MET A 6 -11.46 -8.11 34.58
C MET A 6 -11.28 -6.91 33.64
N TYR A 7 -10.63 -5.83 34.09
CA TYR A 7 -10.46 -4.59 33.31
C TYR A 7 -9.23 -4.61 32.38
N TYR A 8 -8.33 -5.58 32.53
CA TYR A 8 -7.10 -5.69 31.72
C TYR A 8 -7.25 -6.56 30.46
N ASN A 9 -8.42 -7.14 30.21
CA ASN A 9 -8.61 -8.10 29.11
C ASN A 9 -9.12 -7.44 27.82
N GLU A 10 -9.91 -6.36 27.91
CA GLU A 10 -10.43 -5.66 26.72
C GLU A 10 -9.38 -4.76 26.06
N GLN A 11 -8.55 -4.06 26.84
CA GLN A 11 -7.45 -3.24 26.32
C GLN A 11 -6.37 -4.09 25.62
N LYS A 12 -6.01 -5.25 26.18
CA LYS A 12 -5.09 -6.17 25.50
C LYS A 12 -5.67 -6.74 24.21
N ARG A 13 -6.96 -7.04 24.16
CA ARG A 13 -7.61 -7.55 22.93
C ARG A 13 -7.67 -6.48 21.85
N SER A 14 -7.96 -5.23 22.19
CA SER A 14 -7.98 -4.13 21.21
C SER A 14 -6.58 -3.86 20.66
N GLU A 15 -5.54 -3.81 21.51
CA GLU A 15 -4.15 -3.64 21.08
C GLU A 15 -3.66 -4.79 20.20
N VAL A 16 -3.94 -6.04 20.57
CA VAL A 16 -3.57 -7.23 19.77
C VAL A 16 -4.33 -7.24 18.44
N MET A 17 -5.62 -6.90 18.45
CA MET A 17 -6.43 -6.82 17.24
C MET A 17 -5.97 -5.68 16.33
N GLU A 18 -5.53 -4.56 16.90
CA GLU A 18 -5.00 -3.43 16.16
C GLU A 18 -3.58 -3.68 15.64
N ALA A 19 -2.72 -4.34 16.42
CA ALA A 19 -1.41 -4.80 15.96
C ALA A 19 -1.54 -5.84 14.84
N ALA A 20 -2.47 -6.80 14.98
CA ALA A 20 -2.79 -7.74 13.91
C ALA A 20 -3.36 -7.03 12.68
N ARG A 21 -4.20 -6.00 12.85
CA ARG A 21 -4.67 -5.15 11.75
C ARG A 21 -3.54 -4.35 11.09
N ARG A 22 -2.59 -3.82 11.85
CA ARG A 22 -1.39 -3.14 11.33
C ARG A 22 -0.52 -4.11 10.52
N LEU A 23 -0.27 -5.30 11.06
CA LEU A 23 0.50 -6.34 10.39
C LEU A 23 -0.18 -6.79 9.09
N ARG A 24 -1.51 -6.96 9.12
CA ARG A 24 -2.35 -7.31 7.97
C ARG A 24 -2.43 -6.18 6.92
N ARG A 25 -2.06 -4.94 7.29
CA ARG A 25 -1.91 -3.81 6.35
C ARG A 25 -0.51 -3.72 5.72
N LYS A 26 0.52 -4.25 6.38
CA LYS A 26 1.91 -4.22 5.90
C LYS A 26 2.14 -5.18 4.75
N PHE A 27 1.51 -6.36 4.79
CA PHE A 27 1.62 -7.36 3.74
C PHE A 27 0.28 -7.60 3.05
N LEU A 28 0.26 -7.45 1.73
CA LEU A 28 -0.91 -7.69 0.89
C LEU A 28 -0.71 -8.94 0.04
N ARG A 29 -1.76 -9.76 -0.12
CA ARG A 29 -1.78 -10.76 -1.19
C ARG A 29 -2.01 -10.09 -2.54
N TYR A 30 -1.60 -10.74 -3.63
CA TYR A 30 -1.75 -10.18 -4.98
C TYR A 30 -3.19 -9.72 -5.28
N GLN A 31 -4.20 -10.52 -4.93
CA GLN A 31 -5.61 -10.16 -5.14
C GLN A 31 -6.02 -8.87 -4.41
N GLN A 32 -5.47 -8.64 -3.21
CA GLN A 32 -5.77 -7.43 -2.45
C GLN A 32 -5.00 -6.23 -3.00
N ALA A 33 -3.74 -6.43 -3.37
CA ALA A 33 -2.92 -5.39 -3.97
C ALA A 33 -3.46 -4.94 -5.33
N GLU A 34 -4.05 -5.83 -6.13
CA GLU A 34 -4.75 -5.48 -7.38
C GLU A 34 -5.88 -4.49 -7.13
N ILE A 35 -6.66 -4.68 -6.06
CA ILE A 35 -7.75 -3.78 -5.67
C ILE A 35 -7.20 -2.46 -5.10
N VAL A 36 -6.21 -2.53 -4.21
CA VAL A 36 -5.66 -1.35 -3.51
C VAL A 36 -4.99 -0.39 -4.47
N TYR A 37 -4.18 -0.90 -5.41
CA TYR A 37 -3.47 -0.07 -6.38
C TYR A 37 -4.22 0.09 -7.69
N SER A 38 -5.35 -0.60 -7.87
CA SER A 38 -6.10 -0.64 -9.13
C SER A 38 -5.20 -1.00 -10.33
N LEU A 39 -4.29 -1.97 -10.12
CA LEU A 39 -3.33 -2.46 -11.11
C LEU A 39 -3.67 -3.88 -11.54
N SER A 40 -3.40 -4.21 -12.81
CA SER A 40 -3.52 -5.58 -13.29
C SER A 40 -2.47 -6.49 -12.64
N HIS A 41 -2.80 -7.78 -12.48
CA HIS A 41 -1.93 -8.79 -11.89
C HIS A 41 -0.50 -8.75 -12.44
N LYS A 42 -0.39 -8.76 -13.77
CA LYS A 42 0.90 -8.78 -14.46
C LYS A 42 1.72 -7.53 -14.14
N LYS A 43 1.11 -6.34 -14.22
CA LYS A 43 1.81 -5.07 -13.98
C LYS A 43 2.20 -4.91 -12.51
N LEU A 44 1.31 -5.28 -11.60
CA LEU A 44 1.58 -5.29 -10.18
C LEU A 44 2.77 -6.19 -9.84
N MET A 45 2.82 -7.41 -10.39
CA MET A 45 3.93 -8.34 -10.17
C MET A 45 5.24 -7.83 -10.75
N GLU A 46 5.23 -7.24 -11.94
CA GLU A 46 6.42 -6.62 -12.54
C GLU A 46 6.98 -5.50 -11.64
N LEU A 47 6.12 -4.58 -11.19
CA LEU A 47 6.53 -3.48 -10.32
C LEU A 47 6.98 -3.97 -8.95
N ALA A 48 6.26 -4.92 -8.35
CA ALA A 48 6.62 -5.46 -7.04
C ALA A 48 7.95 -6.23 -7.08
N ASN A 49 8.22 -6.90 -8.20
CA ASN A 49 9.50 -7.57 -8.43
C ASN A 49 10.63 -6.55 -8.61
N ALA A 50 10.40 -5.48 -9.38
CA ALA A 50 11.36 -4.39 -9.56
C ALA A 50 11.66 -3.64 -8.25
N ALA A 51 10.64 -3.46 -7.40
CA ALA A 51 10.76 -2.86 -6.08
C ALA A 51 11.46 -3.77 -5.05
N GLY A 52 11.59 -5.08 -5.32
CA GLY A 52 12.04 -6.05 -4.30
C GLY A 52 11.03 -6.26 -3.16
N ALA A 53 9.74 -5.99 -3.40
CA ALA A 53 8.68 -6.03 -2.40
C ALA A 53 8.01 -7.41 -2.25
N ILE A 54 8.44 -8.41 -3.02
CA ILE A 54 7.82 -9.74 -3.08
C ILE A 54 8.40 -10.67 -2.01
N TYR A 55 7.53 -11.25 -1.19
CA TYR A 55 7.82 -12.31 -0.23
C TYR A 55 7.12 -13.59 -0.66
N ARG A 56 7.85 -14.70 -0.66
CA ARG A 56 7.31 -16.03 -0.99
C ARG A 56 7.48 -16.95 0.21
N MET A 57 6.37 -17.49 0.72
CA MET A 57 6.38 -18.44 1.83
C MET A 57 5.28 -19.48 1.59
N ASP A 58 5.64 -20.77 1.60
CA ASP A 58 4.70 -21.90 1.48
C ASP A 58 3.70 -21.79 0.31
N GLY A 59 4.18 -21.31 -0.85
CA GLY A 59 3.35 -21.12 -2.05
C GLY A 59 2.48 -19.86 -2.04
N ILE A 60 2.51 -19.07 -0.97
CA ILE A 60 1.80 -17.79 -0.85
C ILE A 60 2.75 -16.66 -1.26
N VAL A 61 2.25 -15.76 -2.11
CA VAL A 61 2.93 -14.53 -2.50
C VAL A 61 2.35 -13.35 -1.73
N LEU A 62 3.21 -12.66 -1.00
CA LEU A 62 2.90 -11.45 -0.25
C LEU A 62 3.71 -10.28 -0.81
N ILE A 63 3.11 -9.10 -0.80
CA ILE A 63 3.73 -7.85 -1.23
C ILE A 63 3.83 -6.96 0.01
N ASN A 64 5.05 -6.53 0.33
CA ASN A 64 5.28 -5.56 1.39
C ASN A 64 4.94 -4.16 0.87
N ARG A 65 3.86 -3.60 1.42
CA ARG A 65 3.32 -2.31 1.02
C ARG A 65 4.33 -1.18 1.19
N ASP A 66 5.08 -1.15 2.29
CA ASP A 66 5.98 -0.04 2.58
C ASP A 66 7.08 0.09 1.51
N ILE A 67 7.67 -1.05 1.13
CA ILE A 67 8.71 -1.11 0.08
C ILE A 67 8.12 -0.76 -1.29
N PHE A 68 6.89 -1.21 -1.55
CA PHE A 68 6.22 -0.96 -2.82
C PHE A 68 5.82 0.50 -2.98
N ASP A 69 5.26 1.12 -1.94
CA ASP A 69 4.87 2.53 -1.92
C ASP A 69 6.11 3.43 -2.10
N GLU A 70 7.24 3.12 -1.43
CA GLU A 70 8.52 3.83 -1.62
C GLU A 70 9.02 3.74 -3.07
N TYR A 71 8.82 2.60 -3.74
CA TYR A 71 9.17 2.45 -5.14
C TYR A 71 8.27 3.27 -6.06
N LEU A 72 6.97 3.34 -5.78
CA LEU A 72 6.02 4.14 -6.55
C LEU A 72 6.30 5.65 -6.45
N GLU A 73 6.81 6.13 -5.32
CA GLU A 73 7.16 7.54 -5.12
C GLU A 73 8.20 8.04 -6.14
N ARG A 74 9.00 7.13 -6.72
CA ARG A 74 9.96 7.48 -7.78
C ARG A 74 9.30 7.86 -9.10
N PHE A 75 8.06 7.45 -9.31
CA PHE A 75 7.23 7.78 -10.46
C PHE A 75 6.25 8.93 -10.15
N HIS A 76 6.39 9.57 -8.99
CA HIS A 76 5.56 10.71 -8.61
C HIS A 76 5.86 11.88 -9.54
N GLU A 77 4.87 12.24 -10.37
CA GLU A 77 4.94 13.42 -11.23
C GLU A 77 4.75 14.68 -10.39
N THR A 78 5.84 15.41 -10.14
CA THR A 78 5.76 16.74 -9.55
C THR A 78 5.17 17.72 -10.56
N LYS A 79 4.32 18.66 -10.11
CA LYS A 79 3.69 19.67 -10.97
C LYS A 79 4.68 20.52 -11.79
N ASP A 80 5.95 20.57 -11.39
CA ASP A 80 7.02 21.27 -12.10
C ASP A 80 7.56 20.50 -13.32
N ALA A 81 7.12 19.25 -13.55
CA ALA A 81 7.55 18.41 -14.66
C ALA A 81 6.74 18.64 -15.96
N PHE A 82 5.69 19.46 -15.91
CA PHE A 82 4.94 19.88 -17.09
C PHE A 82 5.24 21.36 -17.37
N PRO A 83 6.01 21.72 -18.41
CA PRO A 83 5.83 23.03 -19.00
C PRO A 83 4.36 23.10 -19.43
N MET A 84 3.57 24.00 -18.85
CA MET A 84 2.31 24.37 -19.46
C MET A 84 2.67 24.90 -20.85
N GLU A 85 2.39 24.13 -21.89
CA GLU A 85 2.24 24.71 -23.22
C GLU A 85 1.06 25.66 -23.10
N GLU A 86 1.37 26.95 -22.99
CA GLU A 86 0.42 28.03 -23.21
C GLU A 86 -0.07 27.87 -24.66
N GLU A 87 -1.16 27.13 -24.84
CA GLU A 87 -1.97 27.21 -26.05
C GLU A 87 -2.61 28.60 -26.05
N GLU A 88 -1.84 29.59 -26.50
CA GLU A 88 -2.31 30.93 -26.83
C GLU A 88 -3.45 30.80 -27.85
N ASP A 89 -4.65 31.16 -27.40
CA ASP A 89 -5.76 31.75 -28.15
C ASP A 89 -5.65 31.74 -29.68
N LYS A 90 -5.81 30.58 -30.30
CA LYS A 90 -5.96 30.45 -31.77
C LYS A 90 -7.40 30.50 -32.28
N TYR A 91 -8.37 30.87 -31.44
CA TYR A 91 -9.79 30.95 -31.83
C TYR A 91 -10.43 32.33 -31.65
N ALA A 92 -9.64 33.40 -31.54
CA ALA A 92 -10.13 34.76 -31.73
C ALA A 92 -9.93 35.19 -33.19
N GLN A 93 -10.80 34.70 -34.09
CA GLN A 93 -11.05 35.30 -35.41
C GLN A 93 -12.49 35.02 -35.85
#